data_AF-A0A958E6Z8-F1
#
_entry.id   AF-A0A958E6Z8-F1
#
_cell.length_a   1.000
_cell.length_b   1.000
_cell.length_c   1.000
_cell.angle_alpha   90.00
_cell.angle_beta   90.00
_cell.angle_gamma   90.00
#
_symmetry.space_group_name_H-M   'P 1'
#
loop_
_entity.id
_entity.type
_entity.pdbx_description
1 polymer ?
#
loop_
_entity_poly.entity_id
_entity_poly.type
_entity_poly.pdbx_seq_one_letter_code
_entity_poly.pdbx_strand_id
1 'polypeptide(L)'
;MSKIQVKPASGKLGILTPGLGAVATTFMIGTKAVMRGLGQPIGSLTQMGHIRLGKRTEKRNPLIKDFIPLAPLENIEFGGWDLFDESCYEVAKRNHVLFPNLIEQVKDDIADIKPMKAVFDPKYVSRLSGTYVKEGKTKMDLAKQLMDDISSFKDRKKVDRVVMVWCASTEAYIQPSTIHMSIEAFEKAMENNDPAIAPSM
;
A
#
# COMPACT_ATOMS: atom_id res chain seq x y z
N MET A 1 14.21 -3.62 32.18
CA MET A 1 13.79 -3.33 30.80
C MET A 1 13.38 -1.87 30.75
N SER A 2 13.93 -1.09 29.83
CA SER A 2 13.42 0.27 29.60
C SER A 2 11.94 0.17 29.18
N LYS A 3 11.08 1.01 29.76
CA LYS A 3 9.68 1.10 29.31
C LYS A 3 9.69 1.58 27.87
N ILE A 4 9.29 0.73 26.93
CA ILE A 4 9.08 1.12 25.54
C ILE A 4 7.86 2.03 25.52
N GLN A 5 8.03 3.28 25.08
CA GLN A 5 6.93 4.22 24.92
C GLN A 5 6.30 4.01 23.54
N VAL A 6 5.09 3.45 23.52
CA VAL A 6 4.30 3.31 22.29
C VAL A 6 3.67 4.66 21.97
N LYS A 7 4.00 5.23 20.80
CA LYS A 7 3.40 6.49 20.35
C LYS A 7 1.92 6.30 19.98
N PRO A 8 1.04 7.28 20.25
CA PRO A 8 -0.34 7.24 19.79
C PRO A 8 -0.46 7.19 18.26
N ALA A 9 -1.51 6.55 17.75
CA ALA A 9 -1.84 6.56 16.33
C ALA A 9 -2.63 7.83 15.93
N SER A 10 -2.07 9.00 16.24
CA SER A 10 -2.69 10.29 15.88
C SER A 10 -2.58 10.58 14.38
N GLY A 11 -3.45 11.47 13.91
CA GLY A 11 -3.47 11.93 12.53
C GLY A 11 -4.06 10.93 11.53
N LYS A 12 -4.17 11.37 10.28
CA LYS A 12 -4.59 10.50 9.17
C LYS A 12 -3.42 9.66 8.67
N LEU A 13 -3.70 8.42 8.29
CA LEU A 13 -2.76 7.48 7.71
C LEU A 13 -3.03 7.31 6.22
N GLY A 14 -2.04 7.63 5.40
CA GLY A 14 -2.00 7.24 3.99
C GLY A 14 -1.52 5.81 3.84
N ILE A 15 -2.25 4.99 3.08
CA ILE A 15 -1.78 3.69 2.61
C ILE A 15 -1.64 3.75 1.10
N LEU A 16 -0.40 3.62 0.62
CA LEU A 16 -0.05 3.64 -0.79
C LEU A 16 0.28 2.23 -1.28
N THR A 17 -0.29 1.83 -2.41
CA THR A 17 -0.02 0.51 -3.01
C THR A 17 0.59 0.65 -4.40
N PRO A 18 1.86 0.28 -4.61
CA PRO A 18 2.35 -0.09 -5.94
C PRO A 18 1.54 -1.30 -6.41
N GLY A 19 0.83 -1.17 -7.51
CA GLY A 19 -0.19 -2.11 -7.98
C GLY A 19 -1.57 -1.82 -7.39
N LEU A 20 -2.49 -1.35 -8.22
CA LEU A 20 -3.90 -1.15 -7.94
C LEU A 20 -4.73 -2.34 -8.46
N GLY A 21 -4.21 -3.56 -8.32
CA GLY A 21 -4.84 -4.80 -8.78
C GLY A 21 -5.94 -5.33 -7.85
N ALA A 22 -6.27 -6.62 -7.99
CA ALA A 22 -7.35 -7.28 -7.25
C ALA A 22 -7.20 -7.19 -5.72
N VAL A 23 -5.99 -7.39 -5.20
CA VAL A 23 -5.73 -7.33 -3.76
C VAL A 23 -5.92 -5.91 -3.22
N ALA A 24 -5.28 -4.92 -3.85
CA ALA A 24 -5.34 -3.53 -3.41
C ALA A 24 -6.77 -2.98 -3.47
N THR A 25 -7.47 -3.15 -4.59
CA THR A 25 -8.86 -2.68 -4.74
C THR A 25 -9.81 -3.36 -3.77
N THR A 26 -9.70 -4.68 -3.56
CA THR A 26 -10.51 -5.41 -2.57
C THR A 26 -10.27 -4.89 -1.16
N PHE A 27 -9.01 -4.64 -0.79
CA PHE A 27 -8.65 -4.08 0.51
C PHE A 27 -9.22 -2.67 0.71
N MET A 28 -9.04 -1.77 -0.26
CA MET A 28 -9.53 -0.40 -0.20
C MET A 28 -11.06 -0.34 -0.09
N ILE A 29 -11.75 -1.05 -0.98
CA ILE A 29 -13.22 -1.09 -1.02
C ILE A 29 -13.79 -1.79 0.22
N GLY A 30 -13.20 -2.91 0.65
CA GLY A 30 -13.60 -3.60 1.87
C GLY A 30 -13.46 -2.70 3.11
N THR A 31 -12.40 -1.90 3.19
CA THR A 31 -12.21 -0.94 4.28
C THR A 31 -13.29 0.15 4.26
N LYS A 32 -13.58 0.75 3.09
CA LYS A 32 -14.66 1.75 2.97
C LYS A 32 -16.05 1.17 3.25
N ALA A 33 -16.30 -0.07 2.85
CA ALA A 33 -17.55 -0.77 3.16
C ALA A 33 -17.74 -0.97 4.67
N VAL A 34 -16.69 -1.39 5.39
CA VAL A 34 -16.73 -1.51 6.86
C VAL A 34 -16.99 -0.14 7.51
N MET A 35 -16.35 0.92 7.02
CA MET A 35 -16.59 2.30 7.50
C MET A 35 -18.04 2.76 7.31
N ARG A 36 -18.69 2.36 6.21
CA ARG A 36 -20.12 2.63 5.97
C ARG A 36 -21.07 1.68 6.72
N GLY A 37 -20.55 0.73 7.51
CA GLY A 37 -21.37 -0.26 8.19
C GLY A 37 -22.02 -1.29 7.25
N LEU A 38 -21.51 -1.42 6.03
CA LEU A 38 -22.02 -2.36 5.01
C LEU A 38 -21.48 -3.79 5.18
N GLY A 39 -20.60 -3.99 6.15
CA GLY A 39 -20.00 -5.28 6.46
C GLY A 39 -19.15 -5.23 7.72
N GLN A 40 -18.67 -6.40 8.14
CA GLN A 40 -17.72 -6.55 9.23
C GLN A 40 -16.33 -6.86 8.67
N PRO A 41 -15.23 -6.48 9.36
CA PRO A 41 -13.85 -6.72 8.90
C PRO A 41 -13.41 -8.18 9.10
N ILE A 42 -14.21 -9.14 8.60
CA ILE A 42 -14.00 -10.58 8.77
C ILE A 42 -12.65 -10.98 8.16
N GLY A 43 -11.87 -11.73 8.94
CA GLY A 43 -10.51 -12.13 8.59
C GLY A 43 -9.43 -11.13 9.00
N SER A 44 -9.79 -9.92 9.45
CA SER A 44 -8.81 -8.96 9.96
C SER A 44 -8.40 -9.29 11.40
N LEU A 45 -7.18 -9.79 11.57
CA LEU A 45 -6.61 -10.09 12.88
C LEU A 45 -6.60 -8.87 13.80
N THR A 46 -6.26 -7.68 13.29
CA THR A 46 -6.17 -6.49 14.12
C THR A 46 -7.54 -5.98 14.59
N GLN A 47 -8.59 -6.19 13.78
CA GLN A 47 -9.93 -5.69 14.08
C GLN A 47 -10.81 -6.67 14.87
N MET A 48 -10.59 -7.98 14.70
CA MET A 48 -11.42 -9.04 15.29
C MET A 48 -10.66 -10.02 16.18
N GLY A 49 -9.34 -10.02 16.12
CA GLY A 49 -8.50 -10.91 16.92
C GLY A 49 -8.40 -10.44 18.38
N HIS A 50 -8.19 -11.41 19.26
CA HIS A 50 -7.93 -11.18 20.67
C HIS A 50 -6.47 -11.51 21.01
N ILE A 51 -5.92 -10.80 22.00
CA ILE A 51 -4.58 -11.06 22.54
C ILE A 51 -4.68 -11.59 23.97
N ARG A 52 -4.10 -12.78 24.23
CA ARG A 52 -4.07 -13.35 25.57
C ARG A 52 -2.99 -12.69 26.41
N LEU A 53 -3.37 -12.15 27.56
CA LEU A 53 -2.47 -11.57 28.55
C LEU A 53 -2.38 -12.49 29.77
N GLY A 54 -1.17 -12.82 30.21
CA GLY A 54 -0.96 -13.65 31.40
C GLY A 54 -1.40 -15.11 31.23
N LYS A 55 -1.73 -15.77 32.34
CA LYS A 55 -2.13 -17.18 32.35
C LYS A 55 -3.54 -17.37 31.80
N ARG A 56 -3.82 -18.55 31.22
CA ARG A 56 -5.15 -18.92 30.70
C ARG A 56 -6.28 -18.79 31.74
N THR A 57 -5.96 -19.01 33.01
CA THR A 57 -6.92 -18.92 34.12
C THR A 57 -7.34 -17.50 34.46
N GLU A 58 -6.55 -16.49 34.06
CA GLU A 58 -6.86 -15.08 34.33
C GLU A 58 -7.93 -14.51 33.40
N LYS A 59 -8.28 -15.22 32.31
CA LYS A 59 -9.29 -14.81 31.31
C LYS A 59 -9.08 -13.39 30.73
N ARG A 60 -7.85 -12.89 30.73
CA ARG A 60 -7.48 -11.60 30.13
C ARG A 60 -7.24 -11.78 28.64
N ASN A 61 -8.27 -11.53 27.83
CA ASN A 61 -8.22 -11.71 26.39
C ASN A 61 -8.93 -10.55 25.67
N PRO A 62 -8.45 -9.30 25.77
CA PRO A 62 -9.05 -8.16 25.08
C PRO A 62 -8.92 -8.29 23.56
N LEU A 63 -9.74 -7.55 22.81
CA LEU A 63 -9.53 -7.33 21.38
C LEU A 63 -8.20 -6.60 21.16
N ILE A 64 -7.49 -6.94 20.08
CA ILE A 64 -6.21 -6.31 19.74
C ILE A 64 -6.38 -4.80 19.57
N LYS A 65 -7.41 -4.37 18.82
CA LYS A 65 -7.72 -2.95 18.61
C LYS A 65 -8.05 -2.16 19.88
N ASP A 66 -8.51 -2.83 20.94
CA ASP A 66 -8.82 -2.20 22.23
C ASP A 66 -7.59 -2.20 23.16
N PHE A 67 -6.55 -2.97 22.82
CA PHE A 67 -5.35 -3.13 23.63
C PHE A 67 -4.20 -2.22 23.18
N ILE A 68 -4.04 -1.99 21.86
CA ILE A 68 -2.99 -1.14 21.29
C ILE A 68 -3.58 0.01 20.48
N PRO A 69 -2.92 1.19 20.46
CA PRO A 69 -3.40 2.34 19.69
C PRO A 69 -3.19 2.08 18.18
N LEU A 70 -4.25 1.63 17.50
CA LEU A 70 -4.28 1.48 16.05
C LEU A 70 -4.88 2.74 15.39
N ALA A 71 -4.48 3.00 14.14
CA ALA A 71 -5.16 4.01 13.34
C ALA A 71 -6.62 3.57 13.11
N PRO A 72 -7.62 4.41 13.45
CA PRO A 72 -9.01 4.13 13.12
C PRO A 72 -9.20 4.03 11.61
N LEU A 73 -10.12 3.19 11.15
CA LEU A 73 -10.33 2.96 9.70
C LEU A 73 -10.78 4.26 9.00
N GLU A 74 -11.55 5.09 9.69
CA GLU A 74 -12.01 6.41 9.24
C GLU A 74 -10.88 7.41 9.00
N ASN A 75 -9.71 7.17 9.60
CA ASN A 75 -8.53 8.01 9.41
C ASN A 75 -7.60 7.50 8.30
N ILE A 76 -8.02 6.47 7.55
CA ILE A 76 -7.24 5.90 6.45
C ILE A 76 -7.63 6.52 5.11
N GLU A 77 -6.61 7.03 4.41
CA GLU A 77 -6.69 7.49 3.03
C GLU A 77 -5.89 6.56 2.13
N PHE A 78 -6.39 6.31 0.92
CA PHE A 78 -5.77 5.38 -0.03
C PHE A 78 -5.24 6.09 -1.27
N GLY A 79 -4.16 5.54 -1.81
CA GLY A 79 -3.59 5.90 -3.10
C GLY A 79 -2.71 4.77 -3.61
N GLY A 80 -2.11 4.95 -4.78
CA GLY A 80 -1.23 3.94 -5.34
C GLY A 80 -0.74 4.28 -6.72
N TRP A 81 0.02 3.35 -7.28
CA TRP A 81 0.56 3.41 -8.63
C TRP A 81 0.11 2.18 -9.41
N ASP A 82 -0.09 2.32 -10.71
CA ASP A 82 -0.34 1.19 -11.59
C ASP A 82 0.19 1.49 -13.00
N LEU A 83 0.30 0.45 -13.83
CA LEU A 83 0.69 0.54 -15.24
C LEU A 83 -0.48 0.88 -16.15
N PHE A 84 -1.69 0.89 -15.60
CA PHE A 84 -2.94 1.23 -16.27
C PHE A 84 -3.60 2.44 -15.59
N ASP A 85 -4.17 3.34 -16.38
CA ASP A 85 -4.90 4.54 -15.89
C ASP A 85 -6.37 4.21 -15.56
N GLU A 86 -6.57 3.14 -14.80
CA GLU A 86 -7.91 2.70 -14.36
C GLU A 86 -8.09 3.02 -12.88
N SER A 87 -9.18 3.70 -12.54
CA SER A 87 -9.55 3.98 -11.16
C SER A 87 -9.81 2.69 -10.35
N CYS A 88 -9.74 2.81 -9.02
CA CYS A 88 -10.08 1.72 -8.11
C CYS A 88 -11.47 1.11 -8.41
N TYR A 89 -12.44 1.95 -8.77
CA TYR A 89 -13.78 1.52 -9.19
C TYR A 89 -13.75 0.66 -10.46
N GLU A 90 -13.07 1.12 -11.51
CA GLU A 90 -12.98 0.40 -12.79
C GLU A 90 -12.28 -0.95 -12.62
N VAL A 91 -11.15 -0.96 -11.91
CA VAL A 91 -10.39 -2.19 -11.65
C VAL A 91 -11.20 -3.18 -10.80
N ALA A 92 -11.93 -2.71 -9.79
CA ALA A 92 -12.77 -3.58 -8.97
C ALA A 92 -13.89 -4.24 -9.78
N LYS A 93 -14.53 -3.51 -10.70
CA LYS A 93 -15.56 -4.08 -11.58
C LYS A 93 -14.99 -5.12 -12.54
N ARG A 94 -13.77 -4.92 -13.03
CA ARG A 94 -13.08 -5.86 -13.92
C ARG A 94 -12.65 -7.15 -13.22
N ASN A 95 -12.20 -7.06 -11.97
CA ASN A 95 -11.60 -8.21 -11.28
C ASN A 95 -12.62 -9.21 -10.72
N HIS A 96 -13.90 -8.84 -10.63
CA HIS A 96 -14.99 -9.70 -10.18
C HIS A 96 -14.77 -10.38 -8.80
N VAL A 97 -13.96 -9.78 -7.92
CA VAL A 97 -13.73 -10.29 -6.56
C VAL A 97 -14.87 -9.89 -5.61
N LEU A 98 -15.32 -8.64 -5.72
CA LEU A 98 -16.40 -8.10 -4.89
C LEU A 98 -17.73 -8.13 -5.64
N PHE A 99 -18.82 -8.30 -4.89
CA PHE A 99 -20.16 -8.23 -5.46
C PHE A 99 -20.41 -6.83 -6.06
N PRO A 100 -20.99 -6.74 -7.27
CA PRO A 100 -21.19 -5.46 -7.94
C PRO A 100 -21.98 -4.44 -7.11
N ASN A 101 -23.01 -4.90 -6.38
CA ASN A 101 -23.82 -4.04 -5.52
C ASN A 101 -23.00 -3.37 -4.41
N LEU A 102 -22.02 -4.05 -3.83
CA LEU A 102 -21.14 -3.49 -2.80
C LEU A 102 -20.25 -2.39 -3.39
N ILE A 103 -19.70 -2.61 -4.60
CA ILE A 103 -18.87 -1.63 -5.30
C ILE A 103 -19.68 -0.35 -5.56
N GLU A 104 -20.93 -0.48 -6.04
CA GLU A 104 -21.80 0.68 -6.28
C GLU A 104 -22.15 1.42 -4.97
N GLN A 105 -22.37 0.72 -3.86
CA GLN A 105 -22.70 1.34 -2.57
C GLN A 105 -21.57 2.20 -1.97
N VAL A 106 -20.32 1.95 -2.35
CA VAL A 106 -19.15 2.73 -1.89
C VAL A 106 -18.48 3.51 -3.02
N LYS A 107 -19.12 3.62 -4.18
CA LYS A 107 -18.56 4.26 -5.38
C LYS A 107 -18.01 5.66 -5.09
N ASP A 108 -18.76 6.48 -4.37
CA ASP A 108 -18.37 7.86 -4.07
C ASP A 108 -17.12 7.92 -3.17
N ASP A 109 -16.87 6.91 -2.34
CA ASP A 109 -15.69 6.86 -1.45
C ASP A 109 -14.41 6.42 -2.18
N ILE A 110 -14.53 5.83 -3.36
CA ILE A 110 -13.42 5.22 -4.11
C ILE A 110 -13.20 5.85 -5.49
N ALA A 111 -14.13 6.68 -5.96
CA ALA A 111 -14.07 7.30 -7.28
C ALA A 111 -12.85 8.20 -7.47
N ASP A 112 -12.31 8.78 -6.38
CA ASP A 112 -11.14 9.65 -6.42
C ASP A 112 -9.80 8.90 -6.29
N ILE A 113 -9.85 7.58 -6.08
CA ILE A 113 -8.68 6.71 -6.00
C ILE A 113 -8.29 6.30 -7.43
N LYS A 114 -7.51 7.18 -8.07
CA LYS A 114 -6.86 6.91 -9.36
C LYS A 114 -5.38 6.62 -9.17
N PRO A 115 -4.79 5.70 -9.96
CA PRO A 115 -3.38 5.40 -9.86
C PRO A 115 -2.54 6.59 -10.34
N MET A 116 -1.38 6.74 -9.73
CA MET A 116 -0.27 7.51 -10.29
C MET A 116 0.52 6.62 -11.25
N LYS A 117 1.28 7.20 -12.19
CA LYS A 117 2.11 6.43 -13.13
C LYS A 117 3.15 5.61 -12.36
N ALA A 118 3.27 4.31 -12.61
CA ALA A 118 4.23 3.46 -11.90
C ALA A 118 5.62 3.46 -12.55
N VAL A 119 6.62 2.97 -11.81
CA VAL A 119 7.92 2.57 -12.37
C VAL A 119 7.80 1.13 -12.88
N PHE A 120 8.33 0.86 -14.07
CA PHE A 120 8.20 -0.46 -14.70
C PHE A 120 9.45 -0.85 -15.46
N ASP A 121 9.89 -2.10 -15.27
CA ASP A 121 10.93 -2.73 -16.07
C ASP A 121 10.45 -4.15 -16.47
N PRO A 122 10.17 -4.39 -17.77
CA PRO A 122 9.66 -5.68 -18.24
C PRO A 122 10.67 -6.83 -18.05
N LYS A 123 11.95 -6.55 -17.75
CA LYS A 123 12.91 -7.61 -17.38
C LYS A 123 12.52 -8.32 -16.09
N TYR A 124 11.89 -7.59 -15.17
CA TYR A 124 11.46 -8.13 -13.88
C TYR A 124 10.05 -8.73 -13.94
N VAL A 125 9.21 -8.28 -14.87
CA VAL A 125 7.85 -8.80 -15.06
C VAL A 125 7.53 -8.92 -16.56
N SER A 126 7.97 -10.03 -17.18
CA SER A 126 7.98 -10.19 -18.64
C SER A 126 6.61 -10.40 -19.29
N ARG A 127 5.58 -10.76 -18.52
CA ARG A 127 4.21 -11.01 -19.00
C ARG A 127 3.28 -9.81 -18.86
N LEU A 128 3.81 -8.67 -18.43
CA LEU A 128 3.03 -7.47 -18.21
C LEU A 128 3.53 -6.38 -19.16
N SER A 129 2.59 -5.57 -19.62
CA SER A 129 2.88 -4.35 -20.36
C SER A 129 1.85 -3.32 -19.95
N GLY A 130 2.24 -2.05 -19.93
CA GLY A 130 1.33 -0.96 -19.67
C GLY A 130 1.92 0.34 -20.16
N THR A 131 1.05 1.31 -20.39
CA THR A 131 1.38 2.60 -20.99
C THR A 131 1.43 3.72 -19.95
N TYR A 132 0.96 3.46 -18.73
CA TYR A 132 0.90 4.44 -17.65
C TYR A 132 2.14 4.39 -16.76
N VAL A 133 3.30 4.60 -17.39
CA VAL A 133 4.63 4.41 -16.79
C VAL A 133 5.36 5.74 -16.66
N LYS A 134 6.16 5.90 -15.60
CA LYS A 134 7.07 7.04 -15.41
C LYS A 134 8.23 6.99 -16.39
N GLU A 135 8.71 8.16 -16.78
CA GLU A 135 9.86 8.33 -17.66
C GLU A 135 10.94 9.13 -16.92
N GLY A 136 12.20 8.70 -17.02
CA GLY A 136 13.33 9.32 -16.36
C GLY A 136 14.63 8.89 -17.02
N LYS A 137 15.69 9.71 -16.93
CA LYS A 137 16.99 9.36 -17.52
C LYS A 137 17.68 8.28 -16.71
N THR A 138 17.52 8.33 -15.39
CA THR A 138 18.10 7.39 -14.43
C THR A 138 17.04 6.78 -13.52
N LYS A 139 17.32 5.62 -12.92
CA LYS A 139 16.46 5.04 -11.87
C LYS A 139 16.37 5.97 -10.65
N MET A 140 17.43 6.74 -10.38
CA MET A 140 17.39 7.80 -9.37
C MET A 140 16.37 8.91 -9.72
N ASP A 141 16.22 9.28 -11.00
CA ASP A 141 15.18 10.24 -11.41
C ASP A 141 13.77 9.68 -11.18
N LEU A 142 13.57 8.38 -11.43
CA LEU A 142 12.30 7.71 -11.18
C LEU A 142 11.98 7.64 -9.68
N ALA A 143 12.98 7.34 -8.84
CA ALA A 143 12.83 7.38 -7.38
C ALA A 143 12.45 8.78 -6.88
N LYS A 144 13.06 9.84 -7.42
CA LYS A 144 12.70 11.23 -7.10
C LYS A 144 11.24 11.54 -7.45
N GLN A 145 10.77 11.11 -8.62
CA GLN A 145 9.35 11.25 -8.97
C GLN A 145 8.42 10.48 -8.03
N LEU A 146 8.81 9.31 -7.52
CA LEU A 146 8.03 8.58 -6.51
C LEU A 146 8.00 9.33 -5.17
N MET A 147 9.13 9.94 -4.76
CA MET A 147 9.18 10.78 -3.56
C MET A 147 8.26 12.01 -3.70
N ASP A 148 8.24 12.65 -4.87
CA ASP A 148 7.36 13.78 -5.17
C ASP A 148 5.88 13.36 -5.16
N ASP A 149 5.54 12.19 -5.71
CA ASP A 149 4.18 11.63 -5.65
C ASP A 149 3.73 11.40 -4.20
N ILE A 150 4.60 10.83 -3.36
CA ILE A 150 4.31 10.59 -1.94
C ILE A 150 4.09 11.92 -1.22
N SER A 151 4.96 12.91 -1.46
CA SER A 151 4.84 14.25 -0.86
C SER A 151 3.53 14.92 -1.28
N SER A 152 3.23 14.91 -2.57
CA SER A 152 2.01 15.48 -3.14
C SER A 152 0.75 14.78 -2.63
N PHE A 153 0.82 13.45 -2.45
CA PHE A 153 -0.26 12.68 -1.84
C PHE A 153 -0.52 13.11 -0.40
N LYS A 154 0.54 13.29 0.41
CA LYS A 154 0.43 13.78 1.79
C LYS A 154 -0.28 15.13 1.84
N ASP A 155 0.12 16.06 0.99
CA ASP A 155 -0.45 17.40 0.93
C ASP A 155 -1.90 17.42 0.44
N ARG A 156 -2.22 16.61 -0.57
CA ARG A 156 -3.57 16.52 -1.15
C ARG A 156 -4.56 15.86 -0.20
N LYS A 157 -4.18 14.72 0.38
CA LYS A 157 -5.05 13.92 1.27
C LYS A 157 -4.99 14.35 2.73
N LYS A 158 -4.09 15.29 3.07
CA LYS A 158 -3.87 15.80 4.43
C LYS A 158 -3.57 14.69 5.42
N VAL A 159 -2.62 13.81 5.05
CA VAL A 159 -2.18 12.71 5.91
C VAL A 159 -0.85 13.02 6.59
N ASP A 160 -0.76 12.67 7.87
CA ASP A 160 0.43 12.91 8.70
C ASP A 160 1.50 11.85 8.46
N ARG A 161 1.04 10.61 8.20
CA ARG A 161 1.88 9.42 8.05
C ARG A 161 1.50 8.68 6.80
N VAL A 162 2.47 8.03 6.17
CA VAL A 162 2.26 7.20 4.99
C VAL A 162 2.96 5.87 5.20
N VAL A 163 2.29 4.79 4.82
CA VAL A 163 2.90 3.47 4.67
C VAL A 163 2.70 3.04 3.23
N MET A 164 3.72 2.42 2.65
CA MET A 164 3.65 1.81 1.33
C MET A 164 3.61 0.29 1.48
N VAL A 165 2.71 -0.38 0.75
CA VAL A 165 2.56 -1.84 0.75
C VAL A 165 2.57 -2.32 -0.69
N TRP A 166 3.60 -3.06 -1.08
CA TRP A 166 3.72 -3.61 -2.43
C TRP A 166 2.61 -4.62 -2.72
N CYS A 167 1.76 -4.32 -3.70
CA CYS A 167 0.66 -5.16 -4.18
C CYS A 167 0.73 -5.38 -5.70
N ALA A 168 1.87 -5.06 -6.32
CA ALA A 168 2.13 -5.24 -7.73
C ALA A 168 2.58 -6.68 -8.01
N SER A 169 2.79 -6.98 -9.29
CA SER A 169 3.22 -8.30 -9.73
C SER A 169 4.54 -8.73 -9.08
N THR A 170 4.67 -10.03 -8.87
CA THR A 170 5.92 -10.64 -8.40
C THR A 170 7.02 -10.40 -9.42
N GLU A 171 8.11 -9.77 -8.98
CA GLU A 171 9.29 -9.53 -9.78
C GLU A 171 10.20 -10.77 -9.81
N ALA A 172 10.91 -10.94 -10.92
CA ALA A 172 11.96 -11.95 -11.04
C ALA A 172 13.04 -11.74 -9.97
N TYR A 173 13.45 -12.82 -9.31
CA TYR A 173 14.50 -12.78 -8.30
C TYR A 173 15.85 -12.40 -8.92
N ILE A 174 16.62 -11.61 -8.18
CA ILE A 174 18.02 -11.31 -8.48
C ILE A 174 18.90 -11.60 -7.27
N GLN A 175 20.13 -12.02 -7.53
CA GLN A 175 21.09 -12.21 -6.45
C GLN A 175 21.63 -10.85 -5.99
N PRO A 176 21.73 -10.63 -4.67
CA PRO A 176 22.46 -9.49 -4.14
C PRO A 176 23.90 -9.47 -4.67
N SER A 177 24.38 -8.27 -4.95
CA SER A 177 25.70 -7.99 -5.50
C SER A 177 26.30 -6.79 -4.78
N THR A 178 27.51 -6.38 -5.14
CA THR A 178 28.22 -5.26 -4.49
C THR A 178 27.43 -3.96 -4.47
N ILE A 179 26.57 -3.71 -5.47
CA ILE A 179 25.72 -2.52 -5.51
C ILE A 179 24.65 -2.48 -4.40
N HIS A 180 24.33 -3.62 -3.80
CA HIS A 180 23.28 -3.75 -2.78
C HIS A 180 23.84 -3.71 -1.35
N MET A 181 25.17 -3.61 -1.19
CA MET A 181 25.84 -3.83 0.10
C MET A 181 25.98 -2.56 0.95
N SER A 182 25.77 -1.37 0.37
CA SER A 182 25.73 -0.11 1.11
C SER A 182 24.77 0.88 0.45
N ILE A 183 24.34 1.88 1.22
CA ILE A 183 23.46 2.96 0.73
C ILE A 183 24.16 3.70 -0.42
N GLU A 184 25.44 4.03 -0.25
CA GLU A 184 26.22 4.78 -1.25
C GLU A 184 26.39 3.98 -2.54
N ALA A 185 26.63 2.66 -2.43
CA ALA A 185 26.74 1.79 -3.59
C ALA A 185 25.40 1.66 -4.33
N PHE A 186 24.29 1.58 -3.60
CA PHE A 186 22.94 1.46 -4.14
C PHE A 186 22.51 2.76 -4.85
N GLU A 187 22.73 3.91 -4.21
CA GLU A 187 22.43 5.22 -4.80
C GLU A 187 23.24 5.46 -6.07
N LYS A 188 24.54 5.12 -6.06
CA LYS A 188 25.37 5.19 -7.27
C LYS A 188 24.88 4.26 -8.37
N ALA A 189 24.40 3.06 -8.03
CA ALA A 189 23.83 2.14 -9.01
C ALA A 189 22.52 2.66 -9.62
N MET A 190 21.68 3.32 -8.81
CA MET A 190 20.47 4.01 -9.25
C MET A 190 20.77 5.14 -10.25
N GLU A 191 21.81 5.95 -9.98
CA GLU A 191 22.27 7.00 -10.89
C GLU A 191 22.83 6.45 -12.22
N ASN A 192 23.46 5.27 -12.17
CA ASN A 192 24.06 4.64 -13.35
C ASN A 192 23.14 3.69 -14.11
N ASN A 193 21.84 3.63 -13.77
CA ASN A 193 20.87 2.70 -14.36
C ASN A 193 21.30 1.22 -14.28
N ASP A 194 21.94 0.83 -13.17
CA ASP A 194 22.41 -0.55 -13.04
C ASP A 194 21.24 -1.53 -13.24
N PRO A 195 21.35 -2.50 -14.19
CA PRO A 195 20.26 -3.39 -14.53
C PRO A 195 19.79 -4.25 -13.36
N ALA A 196 20.61 -4.45 -12.33
CA ALA A 196 20.30 -5.23 -11.14
C ALA A 196 19.54 -4.42 -10.06
N ILE A 197 19.03 -3.22 -10.36
CA ILE A 197 18.05 -2.56 -9.49
C ILE A 197 16.63 -2.81 -9.99
N ALA A 198 15.81 -3.48 -9.20
CA ALA A 198 14.42 -3.77 -9.56
C ALA A 198 13.48 -2.60 -9.20
N PRO A 199 12.32 -2.44 -9.86
CA PRO A 199 11.33 -1.43 -9.47
C PRO A 199 10.83 -1.53 -8.02
N SER A 200 10.90 -2.71 -7.38
CA SER A 200 10.53 -2.87 -5.97
C SER A 200 11.54 -2.41 -4.93
N MET A 201 12.76 -2.01 -5.36
CA MET A 201 13.83 -1.52 -4.49
C MET A 201 13.81 0.00 -4.36
#